data_AF-A0A935DNZ3-F1
#
_entry.id   AF-A0A935DNZ3-F1
#
_cell.length_a   1.000
_cell.length_b   1.000
_cell.length_c   1.000
_cell.angle_alpha   90.00
_cell.angle_beta   90.00
_cell.angle_gamma   90.00
#
_symmetry.space_group_name_H-M   'P 1'
#
loop_
_entity.id
_entity.type
_entity.pdbx_description
1 polymer ?
#
loop_
_entity_poly.entity_id
_entity_poly.type
_entity_poly.pdbx_seq_one_letter_code
_entity_poly.pdbx_strand_id
1 'polypeptide(L)'
;MTVSWSDDQRGRVEGAFTKHPLGDHRCADAAREVVVVAREVDVASRGRRIGPRLPGARYVLPREFAPNPFWTHHVTVAVAEHCVDGLTRSPGEPAATYLTRHFLRPELHVIEDVDLDREDL
;
A
#
# COMPACT_ATOMS: atom_id res chain seq x y z
N MET A 1 10.78 -12.16 5.42
CA MET A 1 9.58 -13.03 5.51
C MET A 1 8.48 -12.38 4.71
N THR A 2 7.67 -13.17 4.01
CA THR A 2 6.55 -12.70 3.19
C THR A 2 5.22 -13.05 3.86
N VAL A 3 4.12 -12.49 3.39
CA VAL A 3 2.78 -12.91 3.85
C VAL A 3 2.49 -14.34 3.38
N SER A 4 1.88 -15.14 4.27
CA SER A 4 1.58 -16.55 4.04
C SER A 4 0.26 -16.77 3.30
N TRP A 5 0.19 -16.35 2.04
CA TRP A 5 -0.98 -16.60 1.17
C TRP A 5 -1.06 -18.06 0.72
N SER A 6 -2.27 -18.59 0.63
CA SER A 6 -2.56 -19.72 -0.27
C SER A 6 -2.39 -19.30 -1.74
N ASP A 7 -2.31 -20.27 -2.66
CA ASP A 7 -2.17 -19.97 -4.09
C ASP A 7 -3.40 -19.22 -4.66
N ASP A 8 -4.61 -19.55 -4.19
CA ASP A 8 -5.84 -18.84 -4.55
C ASP A 8 -5.82 -17.39 -4.07
N GLN A 9 -5.47 -17.18 -2.79
CA GLN A 9 -5.37 -15.84 -2.21
C GLN A 9 -4.32 -15.00 -2.92
N ARG A 10 -3.15 -15.59 -3.22
CA ARG A 10 -2.10 -14.93 -3.99
C ARG A 10 -2.60 -14.52 -5.37
N GLY A 11 -3.32 -15.41 -6.05
CA GLY A 11 -3.93 -15.13 -7.36
C GLY A 11 -4.91 -13.95 -7.31
N ARG A 12 -5.74 -13.87 -6.27
CA ARG A 12 -6.70 -12.75 -6.08
C ARG A 12 -5.98 -11.43 -5.80
N VAL A 13 -4.95 -11.43 -4.94
CA VAL A 13 -4.14 -10.24 -4.65
C VAL A 13 -3.41 -9.73 -5.90
N GLU A 14 -2.77 -10.62 -6.66
CA GLU A 14 -2.12 -10.24 -7.93
C GLU A 14 -3.13 -9.82 -8.99
N GLY A 15 -4.33 -10.40 -8.99
CA GLY A 15 -5.45 -10.00 -9.84
C GLY A 15 -5.86 -8.54 -9.58
N ALA A 16 -5.96 -8.13 -8.32
CA ALA A 16 -6.26 -6.75 -7.95
C ALA A 16 -5.21 -5.77 -8.48
N PHE A 17 -3.92 -6.09 -8.37
CA PHE A 17 -2.85 -5.23 -8.89
C PHE A 17 -2.64 -5.32 -10.41
N THR A 18 -3.18 -6.36 -11.05
CA THR A 18 -3.30 -6.43 -12.52
C THR A 18 -4.41 -5.52 -13.01
N LYS A 19 -5.53 -5.49 -12.29
CA LYS A 19 -6.71 -4.66 -12.58
C LYS A 19 -6.46 -3.18 -12.30
N HIS A 20 -5.67 -2.88 -11.27
CA HIS A 20 -5.27 -1.52 -10.87
C HIS A 20 -3.74 -1.42 -10.84
N PRO A 21 -3.09 -1.30 -12.01
CA PRO A 21 -1.65 -1.12 -12.09
C PRO A 21 -1.18 0.09 -11.30
N LEU A 22 0.06 0.01 -10.83
CA LEU A 22 0.68 1.05 -10.01
C LEU A 22 0.66 2.45 -10.66
N GLY A 23 0.82 2.51 -11.98
CA GLY A 23 0.84 3.75 -12.76
C GLY A 23 -0.52 4.46 -12.88
N ASP A 24 -1.63 3.79 -12.56
CA ASP A 24 -2.98 4.34 -12.79
C ASP A 24 -3.49 5.21 -11.64
N HIS A 25 -2.70 5.36 -10.57
CA HIS A 25 -3.05 6.12 -9.36
C HIS A 25 -4.27 5.58 -8.59
N ARG A 26 -4.71 4.36 -8.88
CA ARG A 26 -5.88 3.70 -8.26
C ARG A 26 -5.50 2.83 -7.06
N CYS A 27 -4.54 3.28 -6.25
CA CYS A 27 -4.04 2.52 -5.12
C CYS A 27 -5.13 2.23 -4.06
N ALA A 28 -6.10 3.14 -3.88
CA ALA A 28 -7.25 2.91 -3.01
C ALA A 28 -8.16 1.78 -3.52
N ASP A 29 -8.42 1.71 -4.83
CA ASP A 29 -9.21 0.62 -5.41
C ASP A 29 -8.52 -0.73 -5.28
N ALA A 30 -7.21 -0.77 -5.52
CA ALA A 30 -6.42 -1.97 -5.26
C ALA A 30 -6.50 -2.39 -3.78
N ALA A 31 -6.37 -1.44 -2.85
CA ALA A 31 -6.42 -1.71 -1.42
C ALA A 31 -7.81 -2.22 -0.98
N ARG A 32 -8.90 -1.70 -1.54
CA ARG A 32 -10.28 -2.18 -1.29
C ARG A 32 -10.45 -3.65 -1.69
N GLU A 33 -9.85 -4.08 -2.81
CA GLU A 33 -9.91 -5.48 -3.22
C GLU A 33 -8.99 -6.36 -2.38
N VAL A 34 -7.77 -5.91 -2.10
CA VAL A 34 -6.78 -6.67 -1.33
C VAL A 34 -7.19 -6.86 0.13
N VAL A 35 -7.80 -5.86 0.78
CA VAL A 35 -8.17 -5.97 2.20
C VAL A 35 -9.19 -7.08 2.45
N VAL A 36 -10.05 -7.39 1.47
CA VAL A 36 -11.01 -8.50 1.57
C VAL A 36 -10.28 -9.83 1.67
N VAL A 37 -9.28 -10.06 0.81
CA VAL A 37 -8.45 -11.27 0.84
C VAL A 37 -7.57 -11.30 2.10
N ALA A 38 -6.99 -10.16 2.47
CA ALA A 38 -6.15 -10.03 3.64
C ALA A 38 -6.88 -10.42 4.94
N ARG A 39 -8.16 -10.05 5.07
CA ARG A 39 -8.99 -10.39 6.24
C ARG A 39 -9.27 -11.89 6.38
N GLU A 40 -9.11 -12.67 5.32
CA GLU A 40 -9.17 -14.14 5.39
C GLU A 40 -7.92 -14.73 6.07
N VAL A 41 -6.79 -14.02 6.04
CA VAL A 41 -5.51 -14.41 6.67
C VAL A 41 -5.35 -13.79 8.05
N ASP A 42 -5.64 -12.50 8.16
CA ASP A 42 -5.59 -11.72 9.40
C ASP A 42 -6.81 -10.81 9.48
N VAL A 43 -7.74 -11.14 10.37
CA VAL A 43 -8.98 -10.38 10.57
C VAL A 43 -8.74 -8.91 10.96
N ALA A 44 -7.58 -8.58 11.53
CA ALA A 44 -7.19 -7.21 11.88
C ALA A 44 -6.66 -6.39 10.71
N SER A 45 -6.61 -6.98 9.50
CA SER A 45 -6.14 -6.33 8.28
C SER A 45 -6.99 -5.11 7.93
N ARG A 46 -6.29 -4.02 7.56
CA ARG A 46 -6.89 -2.70 7.34
C ARG A 46 -6.08 -1.84 6.38
N GLY A 47 -6.74 -0.86 5.77
CA GLY A 47 -6.09 0.12 4.93
C GLY A 47 -5.21 1.08 5.74
N ARG A 48 -4.12 1.50 5.13
CA ARG A 48 -3.23 2.53 5.63
C ARG A 48 -2.91 3.51 4.52
N ARG A 49 -2.99 4.80 4.84
CA ARG A 49 -2.62 5.90 3.95
C ARG A 49 -1.22 6.38 4.30
N ILE A 50 -0.36 6.44 3.29
CA ILE A 50 0.94 7.08 3.33
C ILE A 50 0.78 8.49 2.78
N GLY A 51 1.07 9.49 3.60
CA GLY A 51 1.00 10.90 3.21
C GLY A 51 2.31 11.65 3.48
N PRO A 52 2.47 12.86 2.92
CA PRO A 52 3.56 13.75 3.29
C PRO A 52 3.35 14.27 4.72
N ARG A 53 4.44 14.32 5.51
CA ARG A 53 4.42 14.80 6.90
C ARG A 53 4.61 16.32 7.01
N LEU A 54 5.32 16.93 6.06
CA LEU A 54 5.70 18.34 6.16
C LEU A 54 4.54 19.28 5.78
N PRO A 55 4.34 20.39 6.51
CA PRO A 55 3.39 21.43 6.09
C PRO A 55 3.66 21.93 4.68
N GLY A 56 2.63 21.99 3.85
CA GLY A 56 2.71 22.45 2.45
C GLY A 56 3.28 21.42 1.46
N ALA A 57 3.79 20.27 1.92
CA ALA A 57 4.18 19.18 1.04
C ALA A 57 2.94 18.51 0.46
N ARG A 58 2.97 18.27 -0.86
CA ARG A 58 1.82 17.73 -1.61
C ARG A 58 2.00 16.30 -2.07
N TYR A 59 3.24 15.84 -2.19
CA TYR A 59 3.56 14.58 -2.84
C TYR A 59 4.31 13.66 -1.90
N VAL A 60 4.03 12.36 -2.02
CA VAL A 60 4.89 11.30 -1.48
C VAL A 60 5.98 10.98 -2.49
N LEU A 61 7.09 10.40 -2.03
CA LEU A 61 8.30 10.17 -2.84
C LEU A 61 8.62 8.69 -3.02
N PRO A 62 7.77 7.89 -3.70
CA PRO A 62 8.11 6.51 -4.02
C PRO A 62 9.36 6.47 -4.90
N ARG A 63 10.29 5.55 -4.60
CA ARG A 63 11.56 5.43 -5.33
C ARG A 63 11.36 5.07 -6.81
N GLU A 64 10.32 4.29 -7.10
CA GLU A 64 10.00 3.83 -8.46
C GLU A 64 9.66 4.98 -9.43
N PHE A 65 9.15 6.10 -8.91
CA PHE A 65 8.77 7.27 -9.71
C PHE A 65 9.73 8.46 -9.53
N ALA A 66 10.89 8.25 -8.89
CA ALA A 66 11.89 9.29 -8.79
C ALA A 66 12.52 9.61 -10.17
N PRO A 67 12.80 10.88 -10.50
CA PRO A 67 12.69 12.08 -9.64
C PRO A 67 11.34 12.82 -9.74
N ASN A 68 10.36 12.32 -10.48
CA ASN A 68 9.10 13.02 -10.78
C ASN A 68 7.91 12.34 -10.09
N PRO A 69 7.76 12.50 -8.75
CA PRO A 69 6.63 11.96 -8.03
C PRO A 69 5.35 12.69 -8.44
N PHE A 70 4.30 11.92 -8.70
CA PHE A 70 2.99 12.44 -9.04
C PHE A 70 1.90 12.00 -8.05
N TRP A 71 2.26 11.18 -7.07
CA TRP A 71 1.35 10.71 -6.03
C TRP A 71 1.22 11.70 -4.90
N THR A 72 -0.01 12.12 -4.60
CA THR A 72 -0.31 12.98 -3.44
C THR A 72 -0.35 12.20 -2.14
N HIS A 73 -0.63 10.89 -2.25
CA HIS A 73 -0.61 9.91 -1.19
C HIS A 73 -0.50 8.52 -1.83
N HIS A 74 -0.31 7.50 -1.00
CA HIS A 74 -0.36 6.10 -1.41
C HIS A 74 -1.17 5.31 -0.40
N VAL A 75 -1.85 4.25 -0.83
CA VAL A 75 -2.63 3.38 0.06
C VAL A 75 -2.04 1.98 0.03
N THR A 76 -1.83 1.42 1.22
CA THR A 76 -1.35 0.06 1.44
C THR A 76 -2.29 -0.69 2.37
N VAL A 77 -2.29 -2.02 2.30
CA VAL A 77 -3.04 -2.87 3.24
C VAL A 77 -2.06 -3.43 4.27
N ALA A 78 -2.32 -3.19 5.55
CA ALA A 78 -1.63 -3.87 6.62
C ALA A 78 -2.20 -5.29 6.77
N VAL A 79 -1.34 -6.31 6.68
CA VAL A 79 -1.68 -7.73 6.84
C VAL A 79 -0.67 -8.34 7.79
N ALA A 80 -1.12 -8.75 8.99
CA ALA A 80 -0.22 -9.10 10.09
C ALA A 80 0.84 -8.00 10.34
N GLU A 81 2.12 -8.29 10.10
CA GLU A 81 3.23 -7.36 10.25
C GLU A 81 3.75 -6.78 8.93
N HIS A 82 2.99 -6.90 7.85
CA HIS A 82 3.40 -6.53 6.49
C HIS A 82 2.51 -5.45 5.88
N CYS A 83 3.08 -4.66 4.99
CA CYS A 83 2.38 -3.79 4.05
C CYS A 83 2.26 -4.50 2.70
N VAL A 84 1.08 -4.45 2.11
CA VAL A 84 0.75 -5.09 0.82
C VAL A 84 0.09 -4.06 -0.10
N ASP A 85 0.75 -3.72 -1.19
CA ASP A 85 0.28 -2.78 -2.20
C ASP A 85 0.95 -3.02 -3.57
N GLY A 86 0.73 -2.13 -4.53
CA GLY A 86 1.30 -2.28 -5.86
C GLY A 86 2.83 -2.16 -5.94
N LEU A 87 3.52 -1.62 -4.91
CA LEU A 87 4.99 -1.59 -4.81
C LEU A 87 5.56 -2.92 -4.30
N THR A 88 4.86 -3.55 -3.35
CA THR A 88 5.32 -4.78 -2.70
C THR A 88 4.75 -6.05 -3.33
N ARG A 89 3.63 -5.91 -4.06
CA ARG A 89 2.80 -6.99 -4.60
C ARG A 89 2.39 -7.99 -3.51
N SER A 90 1.98 -9.20 -3.89
CA SER A 90 1.58 -10.24 -2.93
C SER A 90 2.65 -10.64 -1.91
N PRO A 91 3.97 -10.64 -2.17
CA PRO A 91 4.94 -10.96 -1.13
C PRO A 91 4.82 -10.07 0.11
N GLY A 92 4.41 -8.81 -0.09
CA GLY A 92 4.39 -7.78 0.93
C GLY A 92 5.79 -7.40 1.40
N GLU A 93 5.84 -6.42 2.29
CA GLU A 93 7.08 -5.96 2.93
C GLU A 93 6.82 -5.76 4.42
N PRO A 94 7.69 -6.23 5.33
CA PRO A 94 7.55 -5.92 6.75
C PRO A 94 7.35 -4.43 7.01
N ALA A 95 6.35 -4.09 7.82
CA ALA A 95 5.94 -2.71 8.09
C ALA A 95 7.10 -1.87 8.66
N ALA A 96 8.00 -2.50 9.43
CA ALA A 96 9.18 -1.86 10.02
C ALA A 96 10.19 -1.36 8.96
N THR A 97 10.25 -1.97 7.79
CA THR A 97 11.22 -1.64 6.73
C THR A 97 10.59 -1.02 5.49
N TYR A 98 9.26 -0.99 5.42
CA TYR A 98 8.49 -0.55 4.27
C TYR A 98 8.87 0.85 3.76
N LEU A 99 8.77 1.90 4.60
CA LEU A 99 9.09 3.28 4.15
C LEU A 99 10.54 3.39 3.69
N THR A 100 11.47 2.83 4.46
CA THR A 100 12.91 2.90 4.17
C THR A 100 13.23 2.27 2.81
N ARG A 101 12.57 1.16 2.47
CA ARG A 101 12.79 0.47 1.19
C ARG A 101 12.10 1.16 0.02
N HIS A 102 10.87 1.63 0.17
CA HIS A 102 10.06 2.05 -0.98
C HIS A 102 9.98 3.56 -1.19
N PHE A 103 10.31 4.38 -0.19
CA PHE A 103 10.20 5.83 -0.27
C PHE A 103 11.57 6.50 -0.10
N LEU A 104 11.80 7.56 -0.87
CA LEU A 104 12.89 8.50 -0.62
C LEU A 104 12.53 9.32 0.62
N ARG A 105 13.51 9.59 1.48
CA ARG A 105 13.31 10.38 2.71
C ARG A 105 12.15 9.83 3.58
N PRO A 106 12.24 8.57 4.04
CA PRO A 106 11.17 7.91 4.80
C PRO A 106 10.71 8.73 6.02
N GLU A 107 11.61 9.51 6.63
CA GLU A 107 11.32 10.39 7.76
C GLU A 107 10.33 11.53 7.45
N LEU A 108 10.09 11.82 6.16
CA LEU A 108 9.17 12.85 5.69
C LEU A 108 7.77 12.32 5.37
N HIS A 109 7.52 11.04 5.63
CA HIS A 109 6.24 10.40 5.39
C HIS A 109 5.54 10.08 6.71
N VAL A 110 4.22 10.03 6.68
CA VAL A 110 3.37 9.56 7.79
C VAL A 110 2.51 8.41 7.29
N ILE A 111 2.27 7.42 8.16
CA ILE A 111 1.36 6.32 7.90
C ILE A 111 0.24 6.41 8.91
N GLU A 112 -1.00 6.42 8.42
CA GLU A 112 -2.20 6.50 9.23
C GLU A 112 -3.16 5.39 8.81
N ASP A 113 -3.83 4.76 9.78
CA ASP A 113 -4.91 3.84 9.49
C ASP A 113 -6.07 4.63 8.83
N VAL A 114 -6.68 4.06 7.80
CA VAL A 114 -7.72 4.72 7.03
C VAL A 114 -8.90 3.80 6.77
N ASP A 115 -10.10 4.39 6.77
CA ASP A 115 -11.31 3.71 6.33
C ASP A 115 -11.34 3.65 4.80
N LEU A 116 -11.25 2.44 4.25
CA LEU A 116 -11.21 2.19 2.81
C LEU A 116 -12.56 2.43 2.12
N ASP A 117 -13.66 2.55 2.87
CA ASP A 117 -14.99 2.82 2.33
C ASP A 117 -15.21 4.32 2.04
N ARG A 118 -14.25 5.17 2.41
CA ARG A 118 -14.26 6.60 2.07
C ARG A 118 -14.09 6.82 0.57
N GLU A 119 -14.90 7.69 -0.01
CA GLU A 119 -14.83 8.07 -1.43
C GLU A 119 -13.67 9.04 -1.75
N ASP A 120 -13.11 9.72 -0.74
CA ASP A 120 -12.09 10.75 -0.89
C ASP A 120 -10.64 10.24 -0.73
N LEU A 121 -10.43 8.93 -0.92
CA LEU A 121 -9.12 8.29 -1.02
C LEU A 121 -8.62 8.31 -2.47
#